data_AF-A0A024TSE8-F1
#
_entry.id   AF-A0A024TSE8-F1
#
_cell.length_a   1.000
_cell.length_b   1.000
_cell.length_c   1.000
_cell.angle_alpha   90.00
_cell.angle_beta   90.00
_cell.angle_gamma   90.00
#
_symmetry.space_group_name_H-M   'P 1'
#
loop_
_entity.id
_entity.type
_entity.pdbx_description
1 polymer ?
#
loop_
_entity_poly.entity_id
_entity_poly.type
_entity_poly.pdbx_seq_one_letter_code
_entity_poly.pdbx_strand_id
1 'polypeptide(L)'
;MSQASQEISSTKTVEVIQHLHHYLKAGKLVRGAFTRTGEEVIPYILAAFDELSNGKLESVFLTVQAVMRLVLEHGGNNYVMPHLKKAAMRRASLLMSNVSCPVSLLL
;
A
#
# COMPACT_ATOMS: atom_id res chain seq x y z
N MET A 1 -18.61 -0.90 -4.70
CA MET A 1 -18.96 -1.80 -3.59
C MET A 1 -18.62 -1.09 -2.29
N SER A 2 -19.62 -0.52 -1.63
CA SER A 2 -19.48 0.23 -0.38
C SER A 2 -19.40 -0.77 0.77
N GLN A 3 -18.32 -0.77 1.55
CA GLN A 3 -18.28 -1.54 2.80
C GLN A 3 -19.27 -0.89 3.77
N ALA A 4 -20.35 -1.61 4.08
CA ALA A 4 -21.25 -1.24 5.14
C ALA A 4 -20.51 -1.31 6.48
N SER A 5 -20.40 -0.17 7.17
CA SER A 5 -20.01 -0.13 8.58
C SER A 5 -21.02 -0.96 9.37
N GLN A 6 -20.62 -2.17 9.78
CA GLN A 6 -21.47 -3.04 10.57
C GLN A 6 -21.52 -2.48 12.00
N GLU A 7 -22.63 -1.84 12.38
CA GLU A 7 -22.82 -1.35 13.74
C GLU A 7 -22.77 -2.50 14.74
N ILE A 8 -21.89 -2.36 15.74
CA ILE A 8 -21.71 -3.35 16.80
C ILE A 8 -22.91 -3.28 17.74
N SER A 9 -23.53 -4.43 18.02
CA SER A 9 -24.65 -4.53 18.98
C SER A 9 -24.30 -3.90 20.33
N SER A 10 -25.25 -3.17 20.93
CA SER A 10 -25.08 -2.43 22.19
C SER A 10 -24.38 -3.23 23.30
N THR A 11 -24.71 -4.52 23.46
CA THR A 11 -24.07 -5.40 24.45
C THR A 11 -22.58 -5.60 24.20
N LYS A 12 -22.19 -5.82 22.94
CA LYS A 12 -20.78 -5.97 22.54
C LYS A 12 -20.02 -4.66 22.71
N THR A 13 -20.66 -3.52 22.47
CA THR A 13 -20.06 -2.20 22.71
C THR A 13 -19.74 -1.99 24.19
N VAL A 14 -20.64 -2.39 25.10
CA VAL A 14 -20.40 -2.31 26.55
C VAL A 14 -19.24 -3.22 26.98
N GLU A 15 -19.18 -4.45 26.47
CA GLU A 15 -18.07 -5.38 26.75
C GLU A 15 -16.72 -4.82 26.31
N VAL A 16 -16.66 -4.25 25.10
CA VAL A 16 -15.45 -3.60 24.57
C VAL A 16 -15.04 -2.42 25.45
N ILE A 17 -16.00 -1.58 25.87
CA ILE A 17 -15.72 -0.43 26.75
C ILE A 17 -15.15 -0.91 28.09
N GLN A 18 -15.74 -1.94 28.70
CA GLN A 18 -15.26 -2.50 29.97
C GLN A 18 -13.86 -3.10 29.82
N HIS A 19 -13.62 -3.86 28.75
CA HIS A 19 -12.32 -4.43 28.44
C HIS A 19 -11.26 -3.33 28.28
N LEU A 20 -11.53 -2.30 27.47
CA LEU A 20 -10.62 -1.17 27.28
C LEU A 20 -10.39 -0.36 28.57
N HIS A 21 -11.42 -0.21 29.40
CA HIS A 21 -11.31 0.47 30.70
C HIS A 21 -10.33 -0.25 31.64
N HIS A 22 -10.32 -1.58 31.63
CA HIS A 22 -9.33 -2.37 32.37
C HIS A 22 -7.89 -2.00 31.97
N TYR A 23 -7.59 -1.94 30.66
CA TYR A 23 -6.26 -1.54 30.19
C TYR A 23 -5.92 -0.08 30.49
N LEU A 24 -6.90 0.83 30.42
CA LEU A 24 -6.71 2.23 30.81
C LEU A 24 -6.33 2.34 32.29
N LYS A 25 -7.02 1.61 33.17
CA LYS A 25 -6.73 1.59 34.62
C LYS A 25 -5.40 0.94 34.94
N ALA A 26 -5.02 -0.10 34.19
CA ALA A 26 -3.73 -0.77 34.33
C ALA A 26 -2.54 0.02 33.74
N GLY A 27 -2.77 1.21 33.18
CA GLY A 27 -1.73 2.01 32.52
C GLY A 27 -1.19 1.40 31.22
N LYS A 28 -1.82 0.33 30.73
CA LYS A 28 -1.44 -0.40 29.51
C LYS A 28 -2.04 0.23 28.24
N LEU A 29 -3.06 1.05 28.40
CA LEU A 29 -3.67 1.85 27.34
C LEU A 29 -3.68 3.31 27.79
N VAL A 30 -3.21 4.21 26.93
CA VAL A 30 -3.28 5.65 27.18
C VAL A 30 -4.64 6.17 26.73
N ARG A 31 -5.26 7.07 27.50
CA ARG A 31 -6.52 7.69 27.09
C ARG A 31 -6.30 8.45 25.78
N GLY A 32 -7.13 8.17 24.78
CA GLY A 32 -6.97 8.74 23.43
C GLY A 32 -5.88 8.11 22.58
N ALA A 33 -5.34 6.93 22.96
CA ALA A 33 -4.27 6.26 22.20
C ALA A 33 -4.60 6.09 20.71
N PHE A 34 -5.83 5.71 20.36
CA PHE A 34 -6.25 5.58 18.96
C PHE A 34 -6.25 6.91 18.20
N THR A 35 -6.77 7.98 18.83
CA THR A 35 -6.75 9.33 18.26
C THR A 35 -5.30 9.79 18.06
N ARG A 36 -4.46 9.57 19.06
CA ARG A 36 -3.03 9.91 19.03
C ARG A 36 -2.28 9.12 17.96
N THR A 37 -2.53 7.82 17.80
CA THR A 37 -1.96 7.04 16.69
C THR A 37 -2.40 7.60 15.33
N GLY A 38 -3.68 7.98 15.19
CA GLY A 38 -4.16 8.64 13.98
C GLY A 38 -3.46 9.98 13.70
N GLU A 39 -3.38 10.84 14.70
CA GLU A 39 -2.70 12.15 14.64
C GLU A 39 -1.20 12.00 14.37
N GLU A 40 -0.55 10.97 14.90
CA GLU A 40 0.86 10.67 14.63
C GLU A 40 1.07 10.15 13.20
N VAL A 41 0.13 9.36 12.65
CA VAL A 41 0.23 8.78 11.30
C VAL A 41 -0.01 9.82 10.20
N ILE A 42 -0.88 10.80 10.43
CA ILE A 42 -1.23 11.83 9.44
C ILE A 42 0.00 12.56 8.88
N PRO A 43 0.92 13.13 9.69
CA PRO A 43 2.13 13.77 9.20
C PRO A 43 3.01 12.87 8.34
N TYR A 44 3.15 11.58 8.68
CA TYR A 44 3.93 10.63 7.87
C TYR A 44 3.29 10.35 6.52
N ILE A 45 1.96 10.23 6.49
CA ILE A 45 1.22 10.07 5.23
C ILE A 45 1.41 11.31 4.36
N LEU A 46 1.22 12.51 4.92
CA LEU A 46 1.40 13.76 4.19
C LEU A 46 2.84 13.90 3.65
N ALA A 47 3.84 13.60 4.47
CA ALA A 47 5.25 13.61 4.04
C ALA A 47 5.53 12.59 2.92
N ALA A 48 4.95 11.39 3.00
CA ALA A 48 5.10 10.38 1.95
C ALA A 48 4.41 10.80 0.63
N PHE A 49 3.28 11.50 0.72
CA PHE A 49 2.61 12.10 -0.44
C PHE A 49 3.43 13.24 -1.05
N ASP A 50 4.02 14.11 -0.22
CA ASP A 50 4.89 15.19 -0.71
C ASP A 50 6.16 14.64 -1.38
N GLU A 51 6.70 13.51 -0.92
CA GLU A 51 7.84 12.82 -1.56
C GLU A 51 7.45 12.12 -2.88
N LEU A 52 6.15 11.95 -3.16
CA LEU A 52 5.66 11.24 -4.33
C LEU A 52 5.82 12.08 -5.61
N SER A 53 7.01 12.02 -6.19
CA SER A 53 7.30 12.68 -7.46
C SER A 53 6.75 11.92 -8.68
N ASN A 54 6.57 12.65 -9.79
CA ASN A 54 6.25 12.04 -11.10
C ASN A 54 7.22 10.92 -11.49
N GLY A 55 8.52 11.08 -11.20
CA GLY A 55 9.52 10.05 -11.48
C GLY A 55 9.34 8.79 -10.61
N LYS A 56 8.84 8.92 -9.38
CA LYS A 56 8.49 7.78 -8.51
C LYS A 56 7.25 7.06 -9.06
N LEU A 57 6.21 7.81 -9.42
CA LEU A 57 4.99 7.28 -10.04
C LEU A 57 5.27 6.54 -11.36
N GLU A 58 6.06 7.12 -12.25
CA GLU A 58 6.47 6.48 -13.51
C GLU A 58 7.26 5.19 -13.23
N SER A 59 8.10 5.19 -12.19
CA SER A 59 8.85 3.99 -11.80
C SER A 59 7.93 2.89 -11.25
N VAL A 60 6.89 3.26 -10.51
CA VAL A 60 5.85 2.32 -10.02
C VAL A 60 5.06 1.76 -11.20
N PHE A 61 4.60 2.62 -12.11
CA PHE A 61 3.83 2.22 -13.29
C PHE A 61 4.58 1.20 -14.17
N LEU A 62 5.87 1.41 -14.45
CA LEU A 62 6.68 0.46 -15.20
C LEU A 62 6.90 -0.86 -14.46
N THR A 63 6.99 -0.81 -13.12
CA THR A 63 7.15 -2.02 -12.30
C THR A 63 5.88 -2.86 -12.33
N VAL A 64 4.71 -2.23 -12.25
CA VAL A 64 3.41 -2.92 -12.35
C VAL A 64 3.24 -3.55 -13.74
N GLN A 65 3.56 -2.84 -14.82
CA GLN A 65 3.53 -3.42 -16.17
C GLN A 65 4.47 -4.62 -16.31
N ALA A 66 5.66 -4.57 -15.74
CA ALA A 66 6.59 -5.70 -15.74
C ALA A 66 6.05 -6.91 -14.94
N VAL A 67 5.43 -6.67 -13.78
CA VAL A 67 4.72 -7.71 -13.01
C VAL A 67 3.64 -8.35 -13.86
N MET A 68 2.78 -7.55 -14.51
CA MET A 68 1.69 -8.07 -15.35
C MET A 68 2.22 -8.94 -16.49
N ARG A 69 3.27 -8.48 -17.19
CA ARG A 69 3.94 -9.26 -18.23
C ARG A 69 4.47 -10.60 -17.70
N LEU A 70 5.13 -10.59 -16.54
CA LEU A 70 5.69 -11.80 -15.94
C LEU A 70 4.59 -12.77 -15.47
N VAL A 71 3.47 -12.26 -14.95
CA VAL A 71 2.31 -13.08 -14.61
C VAL A 71 1.75 -13.77 -15.86
N LEU A 72 1.65 -13.06 -16.99
CA LEU A 72 1.24 -13.65 -18.26
C LEU A 72 2.23 -14.72 -18.75
N GLU A 73 3.54 -14.50 -18.60
CA GLU A 73 4.58 -15.46 -19.01
C GLU A 73 4.62 -16.73 -18.15
N HIS A 74 4.37 -16.61 -16.84
CA HIS A 74 4.61 -17.71 -15.88
C HIS A 74 3.33 -18.31 -15.30
N GLY A 75 2.15 -17.76 -15.61
CA GLY A 75 0.86 -18.25 -15.10
C GLY A 75 0.67 -18.09 -13.58
N GLY A 76 1.40 -17.17 -12.94
CA GLY A 76 1.38 -16.97 -11.50
C GLY A 76 2.43 -15.96 -11.02
N ASN A 77 2.68 -15.91 -9.72
CA ASN A 77 3.65 -14.99 -9.09
C ASN A 77 5.00 -15.63 -8.74
N ASN A 78 5.24 -16.86 -9.21
CA ASN A 78 6.48 -17.60 -8.96
C ASN A 78 7.56 -17.23 -9.98
N TYR A 79 7.96 -15.97 -10.00
CA TYR A 79 9.03 -15.46 -10.87
C TYR A 79 9.97 -14.53 -10.11
N VAL A 80 11.20 -14.43 -10.60
CA VAL A 80 12.16 -13.43 -10.13
C VAL A 80 12.00 -12.16 -10.96
N MET A 81 11.78 -11.03 -10.29
CA MET A 81 11.64 -9.75 -10.96
C MET A 81 13.00 -9.27 -11.52
N PRO A 82 13.15 -9.10 -12.84
CA PRO A 82 14.39 -8.58 -13.40
C PRO A 82 14.59 -7.10 -13.05
N HIS A 83 15.84 -6.68 -12.90
CA HIS A 83 16.16 -5.28 -12.67
C HIS A 83 15.95 -4.44 -13.94
N LEU A 84 14.90 -3.62 -13.96
CA LEU A 84 14.59 -2.71 -15.08
C LEU A 84 15.57 -1.52 -15.25
N LYS A 85 16.54 -1.36 -14.34
CA LYS A 85 17.52 -0.25 -14.33
C LYS A 85 16.88 1.15 -14.49
N LYS A 86 15.64 1.33 -14.01
CA LYS A 86 14.80 2.53 -14.25
C LYS A 86 15.52 3.85 -13.98
N ALA A 87 16.23 3.96 -12.85
CA ALA A 87 16.98 5.17 -12.52
C ALA A 87 18.12 5.45 -13.50
N ALA A 88 18.86 4.42 -13.93
CA ALA A 88 19.94 4.57 -14.89
C ALA A 88 19.40 4.96 -16.27
N MET A 89 18.33 4.30 -16.73
CA MET A 89 17.68 4.62 -18.00
C MET A 89 17.09 6.03 -18.01
N ARG A 90 16.51 6.48 -16.89
CA ARG A 90 16.00 7.87 -16.75
C ARG A 90 17.12 8.90 -16.85
N ARG A 91 18.26 8.67 -16.17
CA ARG A 91 19.44 9.55 -16.28
C ARG A 91 20.01 9.62 -17.70
N ALA A 92 19.89 8.52 -18.46
CA ALA A 92 20.29 8.47 -19.85
C ALA A 92 19.23 9.03 -20.82
N SER A 93 18.06 9.48 -20.34
CA SER A 93 16.91 9.87 -21.18
C SER A 93 16.43 8.77 -22.12
N LEU A 94 16.60 7.50 -21.73
CA LEU A 94 16.22 6.30 -22.50
C LEU A 94 15.15 5.48 -21.77
N LEU A 95 14.52 6.02 -20.74
CA LEU A 95 13.49 5.29 -20.01
C LEU A 95 12.28 5.06 -20.91
N MET A 96 11.88 3.79 -21.01
CA MET A 96 10.68 3.39 -21.75
C MET A 96 9.40 3.96 -21.09
N SER A 97 8.40 4.33 -21.90
CA SER A 97 7.07 4.71 -21.39
C SER A 97 6.26 3.49 -20.94
N ASN A 98 6.50 2.34 -21.58
CA ASN A 98 5.77 1.10 -21.37
C ASN A 98 6.72 -0.09 -21.46
N VAL A 99 6.40 -1.16 -20.73
CA VAL A 99 7.14 -2.43 -20.86
C VAL A 99 6.62 -3.18 -22.08
N SER A 100 7.53 -3.63 -22.95
CA SER A 100 7.17 -4.40 -24.14
C SER A 100 6.58 -5.77 -23.76
N CYS A 101 5.39 -6.07 -24.29
CA CYS A 101 4.72 -7.35 -24.09
C CYS A 101 4.56 -8.08 -25.44
N PRO A 102 5.16 -9.26 -25.62
CA PRO A 102 4.94 -10.08 -26.81
C PRO A 102 3.47 -10.46 -26.99
N VAL A 103 2.96 -10.34 -28.23
CA VAL A 103 1.56 -10.67 -28.58
C VAL A 103 1.24 -12.15 -28.30
N SER A 104 2.23 -13.04 -28.37
CA SER A 104 2.09 -14.46 -28.03
C SER A 104 1.63 -14.72 -26.59
N LEU A 105 1.68 -13.72 -25.70
CA LEU A 105 1.24 -13.81 -24.32
C LEU A 105 -0.21 -13.35 -24.09
N LEU A 106 -0.89 -12.82 -25.11
CA LEU A 106 -2.23 -12.22 -24.99
C LEU A 106 -3.37 -13.20 -25.33
N LEU A 107 -3.10 -14.50 -25.25
CA LEU A 107 -4.04 -15.58 -25.63
C LEU A 107 -5.31 -15.59 -24.78
#